data_AF-A0A5D2X724-F1
#
_entry.id   AF-A0A5D2X724-F1
#
_cell.length_a   1.000
_cell.length_b   1.000
_cell.length_c   1.000
_cell.angle_alpha   90.00
_cell.angle_beta   90.00
_cell.angle_gamma   90.00
#
_symmetry.space_group_name_H-M   'P 1'
#
loop_
_entity.id
_entity.type
_entity.pdbx_description
1 polymer ?
#
loop_
_entity_poly.entity_id
_entity_poly.type
_entity_poly.pdbx_seq_one_letter_code
_entity_poly.pdbx_strand_id
1 'polypeptide(L)'
;MFSIQENLKIICIKYVSLPCNCSSLPQLVPDQVLKLKQLTVLTLAETNKVLPYDELMMELDVMNVRELEDFLINECMYAGIVRGKLDQLRRCFEIQFAAGRDLRPGQLGSMIQTLSNWLGSSDNLLVSIQEKIKWADTMSELDKKHRKEVEARVEEVKKSVSVKKLQTVSRPKLSSEGSRISTLNLVE
;
A
#
# COMPACT_ATOMS: atom_id res chain seq x y z
N MET A 1 -28.43 45.10 9.36
CA MET A 1 -27.36 44.38 10.09
C MET A 1 -27.71 42.90 10.13
N PHE A 2 -27.93 42.29 8.95
CA PHE A 2 -28.12 40.83 8.86
C PHE A 2 -26.75 40.18 9.04
N SER A 3 -26.75 39.18 9.92
CA SER A 3 -25.65 38.86 10.79
C SER A 3 -24.48 38.22 10.02
N ILE A 4 -23.25 38.65 10.28
CA ILE A 4 -22.02 37.99 9.80
C ILE A 4 -22.05 36.48 10.13
N GLN A 5 -22.76 36.10 11.20
CA GLN A 5 -22.96 34.70 11.58
C GLN A 5 -23.88 33.90 10.66
N GLU A 6 -24.87 34.51 10.00
CA GLU A 6 -25.73 33.80 9.03
C GLU A 6 -24.98 33.53 7.73
N ASN A 7 -24.15 34.48 7.28
CA ASN A 7 -23.23 34.26 6.17
C ASN A 7 -22.22 33.14 6.46
N LEU A 8 -21.76 33.01 7.72
CA LEU A 8 -20.87 31.91 8.13
C LEU A 8 -21.55 30.54 8.08
N LYS A 9 -22.85 30.46 8.39
CA LYS A 9 -23.64 29.22 8.26
C LYS A 9 -23.81 28.82 6.79
N ILE A 10 -24.05 29.78 5.90
CA ILE A 10 -24.18 29.53 4.45
C ILE A 10 -22.89 28.93 3.86
N ILE A 11 -21.72 29.44 4.26
CA ILE A 11 -20.42 28.93 3.78
C ILE A 11 -20.21 27.44 4.15
N CYS A 12 -20.77 27.01 5.28
CA CYS A 12 -20.71 25.61 5.71
C CYS A 12 -21.71 24.69 5.00
N ILE A 13 -22.75 25.23 4.36
CA ILE A 13 -23.88 24.49 3.77
C ILE A 13 -23.59 24.17 2.29
N LYS A 14 -23.94 22.96 1.83
CA LYS A 14 -23.85 22.56 0.40
C LYS A 14 -24.81 23.41 -0.45
N TYR A 15 -24.44 23.72 -1.69
CA TYR A 15 -25.28 24.49 -2.63
C TYR A 15 -26.70 23.90 -2.77
N VAL A 16 -26.83 22.57 -2.88
CA VAL A 16 -28.12 21.88 -3.01
C VAL A 16 -29.03 22.01 -1.77
N SER A 17 -28.49 22.41 -0.62
CA SER A 17 -29.26 22.62 0.62
C SER A 17 -29.80 24.06 0.76
N LEU A 18 -29.46 24.96 -0.16
CA LEU A 18 -29.96 26.34 -0.21
C LEU A 18 -31.47 26.44 -0.53
N PRO A 19 -32.03 25.74 -1.55
CA PRO A 19 -33.45 25.87 -1.87
C PRO A 19 -34.39 25.42 -0.73
N CYS A 20 -33.95 24.51 0.16
CA CYS A 20 -34.70 24.12 1.35
C CYS A 20 -34.73 25.18 2.47
N ASN A 21 -33.79 26.13 2.45
CA ASN A 21 -33.65 27.21 3.44
C ASN A 21 -34.04 28.60 2.87
N CYS A 22 -34.74 28.61 1.72
CA CYS A 22 -34.98 29.80 0.91
C CYS A 22 -35.86 30.88 1.59
N SER A 23 -36.51 30.57 2.72
CA SER A 23 -37.33 31.52 3.48
C SER A 23 -36.53 32.45 4.41
N SER A 24 -35.23 32.23 4.60
CA SER A 24 -34.39 33.01 5.53
C SER A 24 -33.09 33.57 4.93
N LEU A 25 -32.81 33.32 3.65
CA LEU A 25 -31.55 33.72 3.01
C LEU A 25 -31.73 34.92 2.06
N PRO A 26 -30.82 35.91 2.08
CA PRO A 26 -30.87 37.04 1.14
C PRO A 26 -30.59 36.56 -0.30
N GLN A 27 -31.11 37.29 -1.29
CA GLN A 27 -30.80 37.02 -2.70
C GLN A 27 -29.29 37.07 -2.93
N LEU A 28 -28.75 36.00 -3.51
CA LEU A 28 -27.34 35.85 -3.79
C LEU A 28 -26.99 36.52 -5.13
N VAL A 29 -25.87 37.25 -5.14
CA VAL A 29 -25.27 37.82 -6.36
C VAL A 29 -24.67 36.67 -7.19
N PRO A 30 -24.60 36.75 -8.54
CA PRO A 30 -24.03 35.68 -9.38
C PRO A 30 -22.64 35.21 -8.94
N ASP A 31 -21.77 36.14 -8.52
CA ASP A 31 -20.43 35.83 -8.00
C ASP A 31 -20.46 34.99 -6.70
N GLN A 32 -21.50 35.19 -5.86
CA GLN A 32 -21.68 34.42 -4.64
C GLN A 32 -22.20 33.01 -4.96
N VAL A 33 -23.06 32.87 -5.96
CA VAL A 33 -23.52 31.58 -6.46
C VAL A 33 -22.34 30.77 -7.00
N LEU A 34 -21.47 31.40 -7.79
CA LEU A 34 -20.25 30.79 -8.31
C LEU A 34 -19.36 30.25 -7.17
N LYS A 35 -19.10 31.07 -6.16
CA LYS A 35 -18.35 30.66 -4.97
C LYS A 35 -19.02 29.50 -4.25
N LEU A 36 -20.33 29.50 -4.09
CA LEU A 36 -21.03 28.39 -3.43
C LEU A 36 -20.93 27.08 -4.21
N LYS A 37 -20.96 27.13 -5.54
CA LYS A 37 -20.69 25.97 -6.40
C LYS A 37 -19.25 25.46 -6.20
N GLN A 38 -18.25 26.34 -6.21
CA GLN A 38 -16.85 25.99 -5.93
C GLN A 38 -16.68 25.33 -4.55
N LEU A 39 -17.27 25.93 -3.51
CA LEU A 39 -17.25 25.43 -2.13
C LEU A 39 -17.96 24.07 -1.99
N THR A 40 -18.96 23.79 -2.84
CA THR A 40 -19.66 22.51 -2.88
C THR A 40 -18.77 21.42 -3.47
N VAL A 41 -18.03 21.69 -4.56
CA VAL A 41 -17.02 20.77 -5.09
C VAL A 41 -15.98 20.41 -4.02
N LEU A 42 -15.49 21.40 -3.27
CA LEU A 42 -14.53 21.16 -2.18
C LEU A 42 -15.09 20.25 -1.07
N THR A 43 -16.38 20.39 -0.75
CA THR A 43 -17.03 19.55 0.27
C THR A 43 -17.18 18.11 -0.20
N LEU A 44 -17.53 17.91 -1.48
CA LEU A 44 -17.59 16.58 -2.08
C LEU A 44 -16.20 15.94 -2.11
N ALA A 45 -15.17 16.73 -2.45
CA ALA A 45 -13.77 16.32 -2.49
C ALA A 45 -13.16 15.98 -1.12
N GLU A 46 -13.73 16.51 -0.02
CA GLU A 46 -13.36 16.14 1.36
C GLU A 46 -13.74 14.68 1.64
N THR A 47 -14.90 14.23 1.12
CA THR A 47 -15.46 12.90 1.41
C THR A 47 -14.95 11.84 0.44
N ASN A 48 -14.94 12.15 -0.86
CA ASN A 48 -14.63 11.19 -1.92
C ASN A 48 -13.53 11.72 -2.84
N LYS A 49 -12.53 10.88 -3.13
CA LYS A 49 -11.45 11.21 -4.08
C LYS A 49 -11.83 10.99 -5.54
N VAL A 50 -12.89 10.25 -5.80
CA VAL A 50 -13.44 10.05 -7.15
C VAL A 50 -14.89 10.52 -7.11
N LEU A 51 -15.19 11.60 -7.82
CA LEU A 51 -16.53 12.17 -7.87
C LEU A 51 -17.20 11.81 -9.19
N PRO A 52 -18.32 11.06 -9.18
CA PRO A 52 -19.11 10.82 -10.38
C PRO A 52 -19.68 12.14 -10.94
N TYR A 53 -19.74 12.25 -12.26
CA TYR A 53 -20.31 13.43 -12.92
C TYR A 53 -21.79 13.59 -12.56
N ASP A 54 -22.54 12.52 -12.40
CA ASP A 54 -23.97 12.60 -12.11
C ASP A 54 -24.24 13.22 -10.72
N GLU A 55 -23.39 12.92 -9.72
CA GLU A 55 -23.44 13.54 -8.40
C GLU A 55 -23.06 15.02 -8.47
N LEU A 56 -21.98 15.35 -9.20
CA LEU A 56 -21.55 16.73 -9.41
C LEU A 56 -22.60 17.57 -10.14
N MET A 57 -23.22 17.02 -11.18
CA MET A 57 -24.27 17.68 -11.95
C MET A 57 -25.50 17.97 -11.08
N MET A 58 -25.89 17.03 -10.22
CA MET A 58 -27.00 17.22 -9.28
C MET A 58 -26.68 18.26 -8.21
N GLU A 59 -25.51 18.19 -7.58
CA GLU A 59 -25.12 19.08 -6.47
C GLU A 59 -24.79 20.51 -6.93
N LEU A 60 -24.37 20.69 -8.19
CA LEU A 60 -24.05 21.99 -8.78
C LEU A 60 -25.19 22.58 -9.62
N ASP A 61 -26.29 21.85 -9.78
CA ASP A 61 -27.41 22.20 -10.67
C ASP A 61 -26.93 22.51 -12.09
N VAL A 62 -26.23 21.55 -12.70
CA VAL A 62 -25.64 21.63 -14.05
C VAL A 62 -26.22 20.52 -14.91
N MET A 63 -26.77 20.89 -16.07
CA MET A 63 -27.52 19.95 -16.92
C MET A 63 -26.64 19.21 -17.92
N ASN A 64 -25.49 19.76 -18.29
CA ASN A 64 -24.63 19.20 -19.34
C ASN A 64 -23.23 18.86 -18.83
N VAL A 65 -22.68 17.76 -19.34
CA VAL A 65 -21.29 17.35 -19.04
C VAL A 65 -20.29 18.41 -19.46
N ARG A 66 -20.49 19.03 -20.62
CA ARG A 66 -19.58 20.08 -21.12
C ARG A 66 -19.54 21.28 -20.18
N GLU A 67 -20.71 21.71 -19.69
CA GLU A 67 -20.81 22.82 -18.75
C GLU A 67 -20.16 22.46 -17.41
N LEU A 68 -20.30 21.20 -16.95
CA LEU A 68 -19.60 20.71 -15.76
C LEU A 68 -18.08 20.75 -15.95
N GLU A 69 -17.56 20.24 -17.08
CA GLU A 69 -16.13 20.22 -17.37
C GLU A 69 -15.56 21.65 -17.49
N ASP A 70 -16.26 22.53 -18.21
CA ASP A 70 -15.90 23.95 -18.34
C ASP A 70 -15.88 24.64 -16.96
N PHE A 71 -16.86 24.36 -16.10
CA PHE A 71 -16.88 24.86 -14.72
C PHE A 71 -15.70 24.32 -13.89
N LEU A 72 -15.44 23.02 -13.94
CA LEU A 72 -14.34 22.41 -13.19
C LEU A 72 -12.98 22.96 -13.65
N ILE A 73 -12.79 23.19 -14.94
CA ILE A 73 -11.54 23.69 -15.49
C ILE A 73 -11.37 25.18 -15.18
N ASN A 74 -12.32 26.02 -15.58
CA ASN A 74 -12.19 27.47 -15.52
C ASN A 74 -12.36 28.01 -14.11
N GLU A 75 -13.33 27.48 -13.36
CA GLU A 75 -13.72 28.04 -12.07
C GLU A 75 -13.05 27.33 -10.90
N CYS A 76 -12.62 26.07 -11.06
CA CYS A 76 -12.04 25.31 -9.96
C CYS A 76 -10.53 25.02 -10.13
N MET A 77 -10.12 24.45 -11.27
CA MET A 77 -8.71 24.12 -11.51
C MET A 77 -7.85 25.36 -11.75
N TYR A 78 -8.33 26.28 -12.58
CA TYR A 78 -7.60 27.52 -12.87
C TYR A 78 -7.49 28.43 -11.63
N ALA A 79 -8.53 28.45 -10.80
CA ALA A 79 -8.51 29.10 -9.49
C ALA A 79 -7.59 28.43 -8.46
N GLY A 80 -7.09 27.22 -8.76
CA GLY A 80 -6.16 26.47 -7.91
C GLY A 80 -6.79 25.83 -6.68
N ILE A 81 -8.13 25.78 -6.58
CA ILE A 81 -8.83 25.20 -5.44
C ILE A 81 -8.87 23.67 -5.50
N VAL A 82 -8.86 23.09 -6.69
CA VAL A 82 -8.81 21.63 -6.90
C VAL A 82 -7.78 21.30 -7.96
N ARG A 83 -7.18 20.12 -7.85
CA ARG A 83 -6.38 19.52 -8.92
C ARG A 83 -6.74 18.05 -9.05
N GLY A 84 -6.82 17.58 -10.29
CA GLY A 84 -7.24 16.22 -10.56
C GLY A 84 -7.31 15.95 -12.05
N LYS A 85 -7.81 14.77 -12.39
CA LYS A 85 -8.00 14.32 -13.77
C LYS A 85 -9.48 14.13 -14.06
N LEU A 86 -9.94 14.67 -15.18
CA LEU A 86 -11.27 14.40 -15.72
C LEU A 86 -11.20 13.12 -16.56
N ASP A 87 -12.01 12.13 -16.20
CA ASP A 87 -12.18 10.89 -16.95
C ASP A 87 -13.57 10.88 -17.58
N GLN A 88 -13.61 11.25 -18.87
CA GLN A 88 -14.85 11.32 -19.63
C GLN A 88 -15.46 9.94 -19.91
N LEU A 89 -14.64 8.88 -20.01
CA LEU A 89 -15.12 7.51 -20.26
C LEU A 89 -15.82 6.95 -19.03
N ARG A 90 -15.21 7.15 -17.85
CA ARG A 90 -15.78 6.70 -16.57
C ARG A 90 -16.77 7.70 -15.97
N ARG A 91 -16.94 8.86 -16.62
CA ARG A 91 -17.77 9.98 -16.16
C ARG A 91 -17.46 10.34 -14.71
N CYS A 92 -16.19 10.50 -14.38
CA CYS A 92 -15.77 10.86 -13.04
C CYS A 92 -14.60 11.84 -13.03
N PHE A 93 -14.52 12.59 -11.93
CA PHE A 93 -13.42 13.48 -11.61
C PHE A 93 -12.56 12.86 -10.52
N GLU A 94 -11.31 12.52 -10.86
CA GLU A 94 -10.33 11.97 -9.93
C GLU A 94 -9.52 13.09 -9.29
N ILE A 95 -9.80 13.36 -8.01
CA ILE A 95 -9.19 14.44 -7.24
C ILE A 95 -7.85 13.99 -6.68
N GLN A 96 -6.80 14.74 -7.00
CA GLN A 96 -5.47 14.58 -6.41
C GLN A 96 -5.26 15.57 -5.26
N PHE A 97 -5.84 16.75 -5.37
CA PHE A 97 -5.73 17.81 -4.38
C PHE A 97 -7.02 18.62 -4.30
N ALA A 98 -7.40 18.99 -3.09
CA ALA A 98 -8.47 19.93 -2.81
C ALA A 98 -8.03 20.86 -1.69
N ALA A 99 -8.29 22.15 -1.84
CA ALA A 99 -7.99 23.16 -0.85
C ALA A 99 -8.88 22.97 0.40
N GLY A 100 -8.32 23.30 1.57
CA GLY A 100 -9.08 23.32 2.82
C GLY A 100 -10.05 24.50 2.82
N ARG A 101 -11.32 24.24 3.13
CA ARG A 101 -12.40 25.23 3.05
C ARG A 101 -12.65 25.95 4.37
N ASP A 102 -12.99 25.19 5.42
CA ASP A 102 -13.36 25.72 6.74
C ASP A 102 -12.92 24.77 7.86
N LEU A 103 -12.50 25.31 9.00
CA LEU A 103 -12.32 24.52 10.23
C LEU A 103 -13.61 24.59 11.05
N ARG A 104 -14.34 23.48 11.13
CA ARG A 104 -15.52 23.39 12.00
C ARG A 104 -15.07 23.28 13.48
N PRO A 105 -15.80 23.90 14.42
CA PRO A 105 -15.54 23.69 15.85
C PRO A 105 -15.53 22.19 16.18
N GLY A 106 -14.43 21.70 16.76
CA GLY A 106 -14.24 20.27 17.07
C GLY A 106 -13.47 19.45 16.03
N GLN A 107 -13.29 19.93 14.78
CA GLN A 107 -12.49 19.19 13.78
C GLN A 107 -11.00 19.11 14.12
N LEU A 108 -10.47 20.08 14.86
CA LEU A 108 -9.05 20.11 15.24
C LEU A 108 -8.64 18.85 16.02
N GLY A 109 -9.49 18.37 16.95
CA GLY A 109 -9.21 17.15 17.70
C GLY A 109 -9.14 15.91 16.79
N SER A 110 -10.07 15.81 15.82
CA SER A 110 -10.05 14.74 14.82
C SER A 110 -8.81 14.80 13.93
N MET A 111 -8.35 16.00 13.55
CA MET A 111 -7.12 16.17 12.76
C MET A 111 -5.89 15.70 13.54
N ILE A 112 -5.77 16.10 14.80
CA ILE A 112 -4.68 15.64 15.68
C ILE A 112 -4.70 14.13 15.80
N GLN A 113 -5.87 13.53 16.09
CA GLN A 113 -5.99 12.07 16.20
C GLN A 113 -5.59 11.35 14.90
N THR A 114 -6.01 11.88 13.75
CA THR A 114 -5.67 11.30 12.44
C THR A 114 -4.15 11.31 12.21
N LEU A 115 -3.49 12.44 12.51
CA LEU A 115 -2.03 12.55 12.41
C LEU A 115 -1.31 11.63 13.41
N SER A 116 -1.80 11.52 14.64
CA SER A 116 -1.25 10.60 15.64
C SER A 116 -1.40 9.14 15.22
N ASN A 117 -2.53 8.75 14.66
CA ASN A 117 -2.75 7.40 14.13
C ASN A 117 -1.83 7.11 12.94
N TRP A 118 -1.62 8.09 12.05
CA TRP A 118 -0.72 7.96 10.92
C TRP A 118 0.74 7.82 11.36
N LEU A 119 1.17 8.60 12.36
CA LEU A 119 2.48 8.48 12.97
C LEU A 119 2.68 7.10 13.59
N GLY A 120 1.75 6.65 14.45
CA GLY A 120 1.83 5.33 15.07
C GLY A 120 1.82 4.18 14.06
N SER A 121 1.04 4.31 12.97
CA SER A 121 1.06 3.33 11.88
C SER A 121 2.42 3.29 11.17
N SER A 122 3.03 4.45 10.97
CA SER A 122 4.36 4.56 10.34
C SER A 122 5.45 3.95 11.21
N ASP A 123 5.42 4.20 12.53
CA ASP A 123 6.34 3.59 13.48
C ASP A 123 6.19 2.06 13.52
N ASN A 124 4.96 1.55 13.54
CA ASN A 124 4.69 0.11 13.50
C ASN A 124 5.19 -0.55 12.21
N LEU A 125 5.02 0.11 11.06
CA LEU A 125 5.58 -0.36 9.78
C LEU A 125 7.10 -0.40 9.82
N LEU A 126 7.73 0.62 10.41
CA LEU A 126 9.19 0.68 10.55
C LEU A 126 9.70 -0.46 11.43
N VAL A 127 9.08 -0.71 12.59
CA VAL A 127 9.42 -1.84 13.47
C VAL A 127 9.27 -3.17 12.73
N SER A 128 8.16 -3.35 12.00
CA SER A 128 7.90 -4.57 11.22
C SER A 128 8.98 -4.81 10.14
N ILE A 129 9.45 -3.75 9.48
CA ILE A 129 10.54 -3.83 8.50
C ILE A 129 11.85 -4.22 9.20
N GLN A 130 12.17 -3.59 10.35
CA GLN A 130 13.37 -3.91 11.12
C GLN A 130 13.38 -5.36 11.62
N GLU A 131 12.25 -5.88 12.07
CA GLU A 131 12.11 -7.28 12.47
C GLU A 131 12.34 -8.24 11.31
N LYS A 132 11.77 -7.93 10.12
CA LYS A 132 12.01 -8.73 8.91
C LYS A 132 13.47 -8.74 8.48
N ILE A 133 14.18 -7.61 8.62
CA ILE A 133 15.63 -7.54 8.35
C ILE A 133 16.37 -8.46 9.34
N LYS A 134 16.13 -8.31 10.65
CA LYS A 134 16.78 -9.15 11.67
C LYS A 134 16.51 -10.65 11.46
N TRP A 135 15.29 -11.00 11.12
CA TRP A 135 14.93 -12.38 10.80
C TRP A 135 15.69 -12.90 9.59
N ALA A 136 15.78 -12.12 8.51
CA ALA A 136 16.50 -12.49 7.30
C ALA A 136 18.00 -12.65 7.56
N ASP A 137 18.61 -11.76 8.34
CA ASP A 137 20.02 -11.86 8.74
C ASP A 137 20.27 -13.13 9.58
N THR A 138 19.41 -13.39 10.57
CA THR A 138 19.53 -14.57 11.43
C THR A 138 19.39 -15.85 10.62
N MET A 139 18.40 -15.92 9.72
CA MET A 139 18.20 -17.08 8.85
C MET A 139 19.39 -17.28 7.90
N SER A 140 19.91 -16.20 7.31
CA SER A 140 21.09 -16.23 6.45
C SER A 140 22.32 -16.78 7.18
N GLU A 141 22.55 -16.36 8.42
CA GLU A 141 23.67 -16.86 9.23
C GLU A 141 23.49 -18.33 9.64
N LEU A 142 22.27 -18.76 9.99
CA LEU A 142 21.96 -20.16 10.27
C LEU A 142 22.18 -21.04 9.04
N ASP A 143 21.71 -20.62 7.87
CA ASP A 143 21.90 -21.33 6.60
C ASP A 143 23.37 -21.42 6.21
N LYS A 144 24.13 -20.33 6.37
CA LYS A 144 25.59 -20.34 6.15
C LYS A 144 26.29 -21.33 7.07
N LYS A 145 25.92 -21.36 8.36
CA LYS A 145 26.50 -22.30 9.34
C LYS A 145 26.16 -23.74 8.98
N HIS A 146 24.89 -24.02 8.66
CA HIS A 146 24.44 -25.36 8.28
C HIS A 146 25.16 -25.84 7.01
N ARG A 147 25.26 -24.99 5.99
CA ARG A 147 26.00 -25.29 4.76
C ARG A 147 27.47 -25.64 5.04
N LYS A 148 28.16 -24.85 5.88
CA LYS A 148 29.55 -25.14 6.28
C LYS A 148 29.68 -26.48 7.00
N GLU A 149 28.75 -26.82 7.89
CA GLU A 149 28.76 -28.09 8.61
C GLU A 149 28.56 -29.28 7.66
N VAL A 150 27.60 -29.18 6.74
CA VAL A 150 27.35 -30.21 5.72
C VAL A 150 28.59 -30.40 4.84
N GLU A 151 29.21 -29.31 4.38
CA GLU A 151 30.43 -29.37 3.57
C GLU A 151 31.60 -30.02 4.32
N ALA A 152 31.80 -29.69 5.59
CA ALA A 152 32.82 -30.31 6.43
C ALA A 152 32.62 -31.82 6.59
N ARG A 153 31.37 -32.27 6.82
CA ARG A 153 31.02 -33.69 6.91
C ARG A 153 31.25 -34.42 5.59
N VAL A 154 30.91 -33.79 4.47
CA VAL A 154 31.17 -34.35 3.12
C VAL A 154 32.67 -34.55 2.89
N GLU A 155 33.50 -33.57 3.27
CA GLU A 155 34.96 -33.70 3.14
C GLU A 155 35.56 -34.78 4.05
N GLU A 156 35.05 -34.93 5.28
CA GLU A 156 35.45 -36.03 6.17
C GLU A 156 35.11 -37.41 5.60
N VAL A 157 33.88 -37.56 5.07
CA VAL A 157 33.45 -38.80 4.40
C VAL A 157 34.34 -39.09 3.18
N LYS A 158 34.65 -38.10 2.33
CA LYS A 158 35.55 -38.28 1.18
C LYS A 158 36.95 -38.75 1.60
N LYS A 159 37.51 -38.17 2.66
CA LYS A 159 38.83 -38.57 3.21
C LYS A 159 38.81 -40.01 3.72
N SER A 160 37.82 -40.37 4.53
CA SER A 160 37.72 -41.73 5.09
C SER A 160 37.50 -42.81 4.02
N VAL A 161 36.74 -42.52 2.95
CA VAL A 161 36.58 -43.41 1.79
C VAL A 161 37.89 -43.58 1.02
N SER A 162 38.65 -42.49 0.82
CA SER A 162 39.95 -42.54 0.13
C SER A 162 40.98 -43.35 0.90
N VAL A 163 41.02 -43.24 2.23
CA VAL A 163 41.91 -44.05 3.10
C VAL A 163 41.52 -45.53 3.07
N LYS A 164 40.21 -45.86 3.11
CA LYS A 164 39.72 -47.25 2.98
C LYS A 164 40.10 -47.86 1.63
N LYS A 165 40.02 -47.09 0.54
CA LYS A 165 40.42 -47.52 -0.80
C LYS A 165 41.92 -47.88 -0.88
N LEU A 166 42.76 -47.17 -0.14
CA LEU A 166 44.21 -47.47 -0.05
C LEU A 166 44.50 -48.72 0.80
N GLN A 167 43.73 -49.00 1.85
CA GLN A 167 43.91 -50.21 2.67
C GLN A 167 43.46 -51.50 1.97
N THR A 168 42.44 -51.46 1.11
CA THR A 168 41.94 -52.65 0.41
C THR A 168 42.85 -53.17 -0.71
N VAL A 169 43.85 -52.38 -1.15
CA VAL A 169 44.82 -52.79 -2.19
C VAL A 169 46.02 -53.56 -1.61
N SER A 170 46.25 -53.49 -0.30
CA SER A 170 47.35 -54.17 0.40
C SER A 170 46.92 -55.53 0.97
N ARG A 171 46.35 -56.42 0.16
CA ARG A 171 46.19 -57.84 0.54
C ARG A 171 47.42 -58.62 0.03
N PRO A 172 48.24 -59.26 0.89
CA PRO A 172 49.36 -60.06 0.41
C PRO A 172 48.84 -61.27 -0.38
N LYS A 173 49.31 -61.46 -1.62
CA LYS A 173 49.15 -62.74 -2.33
C LYS A 173 50.08 -63.75 -1.67
N LEU A 174 49.53 -64.64 -0.84
CA LEU A 174 50.21 -65.88 -0.45
C LEU A 174 50.25 -66.79 -1.69
N SER A 175 51.47 -67.10 -2.15
CA SER A 175 51.73 -68.18 -3.10
C SER A 175 51.43 -69.52 -2.42
N SER A 176 50.41 -70.24 -2.89
CA SER A 176 50.21 -71.64 -2.53
C SER A 176 50.90 -72.49 -3.60
N GLU A 177 52.06 -73.04 -3.24
CA GLU A 177 52.73 -74.10 -4.00
C GLU A 177 51.79 -75.30 -4.20
N GLY A 178 51.87 -75.87 -5.40
CA GLY A 178 51.23 -77.14 -5.70
C GLY A 178 51.95 -78.28 -5.02
N SER A 179 51.21 -79.13 -4.31
CA SER A 179 51.57 -80.52 -4.14
C SER A 179 50.31 -81.37 -4.18
N ARG A 180 50.20 -82.11 -5.29
CA ARG A 180 49.25 -83.20 -5.46
C ARG A 180 49.68 -84.34 -4.55
N ILE A 181 48.81 -84.79 -3.66
CA ILE A 181 48.82 -86.19 -3.22
C ILE A 181 47.39 -86.71 -3.33
N SER A 182 47.26 -87.71 -4.20
CA SER A 182 46.05 -88.46 -4.50
C SER A 182 45.69 -89.41 -3.35
N THR A 183 44.40 -89.42 -3.03
CA THR A 183 43.55 -90.55 -2.57
C THR A 183 44.20 -91.88 -2.20
N LEU A 184 43.81 -92.45 -1.05
CA LEU A 184 43.02 -93.71 -0.98
C LEU A 184 42.67 -94.10 0.48
N ASN A 185 41.35 -94.22 0.73
CA ASN A 185 40.57 -95.21 1.50
C ASN A 185 40.97 -95.70 2.90
N LEU A 186 40.02 -95.72 3.85
CA LEU A 186 39.25 -96.92 4.32
C LEU A 186 38.25 -96.49 5.42
N VAL A 187 36.93 -96.53 5.15
CA VAL A 187 35.94 -97.59 5.54
C VAL A 187 35.22 -97.30 6.86
N GLU A 188 33.91 -97.07 6.77
CA GLU A 188 32.91 -98.13 7.03
C GLU A 188 31.88 -98.15 5.90
#